data_AF-A0A3Q3W1Q4-F1
#
_entry.id   AF-A0A3Q3W1Q4-F1
#
_cell.length_a   1.000
_cell.length_b   1.000
_cell.length_c   1.000
_cell.angle_alpha   90.00
_cell.angle_beta   90.00
_cell.angle_gamma   90.00
#
_symmetry.space_group_name_H-M   'P 1'
#
loop_
_entity.id
_entity.type
_entity.pdbx_description
1 polymer ?
#
loop_
_entity_poly.entity_id
_entity_poly.type
_entity_poly.pdbx_seq_one_letter_code
_entity_poly.pdbx_strand_id
1 'polypeptide(L)'
;EKPTGLCFCCCILDDGKLSFGEFNAYFADGILTTEELQELFYSIDAWFLLDYFSQHLGEYLNVLSALESLNVAILKAMDKTKEEYQGASVLGQFVTRFMLRETSNQLLSLQRSLQCAMEATHFSQYIVFNQTSCQWPPHFFDA
;
A
#
# COMPACT_ATOMS: atom_id res chain seq x y z
N GLU A 1 -0.41 21.98 -4.44
CA GLU A 1 0.22 20.82 -5.10
C GLU A 1 -0.84 19.74 -5.28
N LYS A 2 -0.96 19.11 -6.45
CA LYS A 2 -1.93 18.02 -6.64
C LYS A 2 -1.44 16.81 -5.83
N PRO A 3 -2.32 16.11 -5.09
CA PRO A 3 -1.91 14.88 -4.43
C PRO A 3 -1.47 13.91 -5.52
N THR A 4 -0.23 13.44 -5.42
CA THR A 4 0.30 12.31 -6.19
C THR A 4 -0.36 11.06 -5.64
N GLY A 5 -1.66 10.96 -5.93
CA GLY A 5 -2.49 9.88 -5.45
C GLY A 5 -1.83 8.57 -5.80
N LEU A 6 -1.73 7.69 -4.82
CA LEU A 6 -1.87 6.27 -5.06
C LEU A 6 -3.27 6.06 -5.64
N CYS A 7 -3.43 6.47 -6.90
CA CYS A 7 -4.61 6.23 -7.68
C CYS A 7 -4.69 4.72 -7.80
N PHE A 8 -5.84 4.16 -7.48
CA PHE A 8 -6.19 2.76 -7.71
C PHE A 8 -5.79 2.27 -9.13
N CYS A 9 -5.65 3.21 -10.07
CA CYS A 9 -5.24 3.01 -11.46
C CYS A 9 -3.71 3.14 -11.73
N CYS A 10 -2.92 3.80 -10.87
CA CYS A 10 -1.49 4.04 -11.15
C CYS A 10 -0.61 2.78 -11.02
N CYS A 11 -1.08 1.77 -10.28
CA CYS A 11 -0.44 0.45 -10.23
C CYS A 11 -0.74 -0.43 -11.45
N ILE A 12 -1.67 -0.01 -12.33
CA ILE A 12 -2.12 -0.81 -13.47
C ILE A 12 -1.66 -0.22 -14.82
N LEU A 13 -0.80 0.79 -14.80
CA LEU A 13 -0.37 1.51 -15.99
C LEU A 13 1.17 1.62 -16.03
N ASP A 14 1.84 0.53 -16.39
CA ASP A 14 3.29 0.57 -16.65
C ASP A 14 3.61 1.37 -17.93
N ASP A 15 2.64 1.52 -18.86
CA ASP A 15 2.79 2.22 -20.14
C ASP A 15 1.77 3.36 -20.39
N GLY A 16 0.89 3.63 -19.41
CA GLY A 16 -0.16 4.64 -19.53
C GLY A 16 -1.44 4.19 -20.25
N LYS A 17 -1.60 2.90 -20.60
CA LYS A 17 -2.85 2.33 -21.11
C LYS A 17 -3.21 1.03 -20.40
N LEU A 18 -4.44 0.92 -19.92
CA LEU A 18 -4.93 -0.29 -19.27
C LEU A 18 -5.40 -1.28 -20.33
N SER A 19 -4.67 -2.38 -20.54
CA SER A 19 -5.15 -3.47 -21.39
C SER A 19 -6.15 -4.36 -20.64
N PHE A 20 -7.02 -5.07 -21.37
CA PHE A 20 -7.92 -6.05 -20.75
C PHE A 20 -7.15 -7.17 -20.04
N GLY A 21 -5.95 -7.52 -20.53
CA GLY A 21 -5.10 -8.54 -19.89
C GLY A 21 -4.64 -8.11 -18.50
N GLU A 22 -4.19 -6.86 -18.36
CA GLU A 22 -3.78 -6.29 -17.07
C GLU A 22 -4.99 -6.09 -16.15
N PHE A 23 -6.11 -5.62 -16.70
CA PHE A 23 -7.36 -5.50 -15.98
C PHE A 23 -7.84 -6.85 -15.43
N ASN A 24 -7.90 -7.89 -16.27
CA ASN A 24 -8.33 -9.22 -15.86
C ASN A 24 -7.36 -9.85 -14.84
N ALA A 25 -6.05 -9.67 -15.00
CA ALA A 25 -5.08 -10.18 -14.02
C ALA A 25 -5.20 -9.49 -12.65
N TYR A 26 -5.58 -8.22 -12.62
CA TYR A 26 -5.71 -7.44 -11.39
C TYR A 26 -7.06 -7.66 -10.69
N PHE A 27 -8.15 -7.72 -11.46
CA PHE A 27 -9.52 -7.81 -10.96
C PHE A 27 -10.10 -9.24 -10.92
N ALA A 28 -9.39 -10.25 -11.43
CA ALA A 28 -9.79 -11.64 -11.28
C ALA A 28 -9.74 -12.07 -9.80
N ASP A 29 -10.87 -11.91 -9.12
CA ASP A 29 -11.09 -12.29 -7.73
C ASP A 29 -11.71 -13.68 -7.59
N GLY A 30 -12.16 -14.27 -8.70
CA GLY A 30 -12.88 -15.55 -8.73
C GLY A 30 -14.35 -15.44 -8.34
N ILE A 31 -14.85 -14.23 -8.07
CA ILE A 31 -16.26 -13.91 -7.84
C ILE A 31 -16.92 -13.55 -9.17
N LEU A 32 -16.27 -12.68 -9.95
CA LEU A 32 -16.69 -12.35 -11.31
C LEU A 32 -16.06 -13.30 -12.33
N THR A 33 -16.85 -13.75 -13.29
CA THR A 33 -16.35 -14.50 -14.44
C THR A 33 -15.54 -13.59 -15.37
N THR A 34 -14.68 -14.19 -16.21
CA THR A 34 -13.91 -13.45 -17.22
C THR A 34 -14.82 -12.65 -18.16
N GLU A 35 -16.02 -13.19 -18.46
CA GLU A 35 -17.01 -12.52 -19.31
C GLU A 35 -17.63 -11.30 -18.60
N GLU A 36 -17.99 -11.42 -17.32
CA GLU A 36 -18.48 -10.29 -16.51
C GLU A 36 -17.41 -9.21 -16.32
N LEU A 37 -16.15 -9.61 -16.10
CA LEU A 37 -15.00 -8.68 -16.06
C LEU A 37 -14.77 -8.00 -17.41
N GLN A 38 -15.02 -8.70 -18.51
CA GLN A 38 -14.91 -8.15 -19.86
C GLN A 38 -16.03 -7.14 -20.13
N GLU A 39 -17.26 -7.44 -19.75
CA GLU A 39 -18.37 -6.47 -19.81
C GLU A 39 -18.10 -5.24 -18.92
N LEU A 40 -17.54 -5.44 -17.73
CA LEU A 40 -17.10 -4.35 -16.86
C LEU A 40 -16.06 -3.48 -17.60
N PHE A 41 -15.01 -4.09 -18.16
CA PHE A 41 -13.94 -3.40 -18.87
C PHE A 41 -14.42 -2.55 -20.06
N TYR A 42 -15.41 -3.03 -20.82
CA TYR A 42 -15.94 -2.30 -21.98
C TYR A 42 -17.07 -1.31 -21.64
N SER A 43 -17.76 -1.47 -20.50
CA SER A 43 -18.84 -0.58 -20.07
C SER A 43 -18.37 0.60 -19.22
N ILE A 44 -17.20 0.44 -18.60
CA ILE A 44 -16.60 1.46 -17.75
C ILE A 44 -15.85 2.46 -18.63
N ASP A 45 -16.31 3.71 -18.59
CA ASP A 45 -15.37 4.80 -18.70
C ASP A 45 -14.53 4.86 -17.43
N ALA A 46 -13.21 5.04 -17.53
CA ALA A 46 -12.30 5.09 -16.37
C ALA A 46 -12.74 6.06 -15.25
N TRP A 47 -13.55 7.07 -15.58
CA TRP A 47 -14.16 7.99 -14.61
C TRP A 47 -15.26 7.34 -13.77
N PHE A 48 -16.04 6.41 -14.34
CA PHE A 48 -17.11 5.69 -13.64
C PHE A 48 -16.54 4.64 -12.67
N LEU A 49 -15.44 3.97 -13.03
CA LEU A 49 -14.72 3.08 -12.09
C LEU A 49 -14.20 3.84 -10.88
N LEU A 50 -13.63 5.02 -11.13
CA LEU A 50 -13.10 5.87 -10.07
C LEU A 50 -14.23 6.37 -9.16
N ASP A 51 -15.37 6.78 -9.74
CA ASP A 51 -16.56 7.19 -8.98
C ASP A 51 -17.16 6.02 -8.17
N TYR A 52 -17.33 4.86 -8.79
CA TYR A 52 -17.85 3.64 -8.16
C TYR A 52 -16.97 3.20 -6.98
N PHE A 53 -15.66 3.08 -7.17
CA PHE A 53 -14.76 2.74 -6.07
C PHE A 53 -14.73 3.85 -5.01
N SER A 54 -14.79 5.13 -5.38
CA SER A 54 -14.85 6.21 -4.39
C SER A 54 -16.09 6.12 -3.49
N GLN A 55 -17.22 5.63 -4.02
CA GLN A 55 -18.45 5.41 -3.26
C GLN A 55 -18.43 4.11 -2.44
N HIS A 56 -17.62 3.12 -2.84
CA HIS A 56 -17.61 1.78 -2.22
C HIS A 56 -16.35 1.46 -1.40
N LEU A 57 -15.32 2.31 -1.43
CA LEU A 57 -14.09 2.10 -0.68
C LEU A 57 -14.30 2.24 0.84
N GLY A 58 -15.26 3.05 1.30
CA GLY A 58 -15.61 3.18 2.72
C GLY A 58 -14.38 3.41 3.61
N GLU A 59 -14.22 2.61 4.66
CA GLU A 59 -13.07 2.68 5.59
C GLU A 59 -11.71 2.37 4.91
N TYR A 60 -11.69 1.68 3.76
CA TYR A 60 -10.46 1.45 3.02
C TYR A 60 -9.90 2.72 2.38
N LEU A 61 -10.70 3.80 2.19
CA LEU A 61 -10.16 5.12 1.80
C LEU A 61 -9.17 5.62 2.85
N ASN A 62 -9.52 5.49 4.13
CA ASN A 62 -8.67 5.91 5.23
C ASN A 62 -7.38 5.08 5.27
N VAL A 63 -7.48 3.77 5.01
CA VAL A 63 -6.31 2.87 4.92
C VAL A 63 -5.39 3.25 3.77
N LEU A 64 -5.94 3.45 2.56
CA LEU A 64 -5.16 3.83 1.37
C LEU A 64 -4.50 5.20 1.54
N SER A 65 -5.20 6.16 2.13
CA SER A 65 -4.65 7.49 2.44
C SER A 65 -3.51 7.42 3.47
N ALA A 66 -3.63 6.56 4.48
CA ALA A 66 -2.56 6.32 5.46
C ALA A 66 -1.33 5.66 4.80
N LEU A 67 -1.54 4.71 3.89
CA LEU A 67 -0.46 4.07 3.13
C LEU A 67 0.25 5.06 2.20
N GLU A 68 -0.48 5.97 1.55
CA GLU A 68 0.11 7.05 0.76
C GLU A 68 0.96 7.98 1.62
N SER A 69 0.42 8.41 2.76
CA SER A 69 1.13 9.26 3.71
C SER A 69 2.41 8.59 4.22
N LEU A 70 2.35 7.29 4.51
CA LEU A 70 3.50 6.48 4.91
C LEU A 70 4.54 6.41 3.78
N ASN A 71 4.13 6.15 2.54
CA ASN A 71 5.03 6.08 1.39
C ASN A 71 5.76 7.41 1.18
N VAL A 72 5.04 8.53 1.21
CA VAL A 72 5.65 9.88 1.11
C VAL A 72 6.66 10.13 2.24
N ALA A 73 6.33 9.73 3.48
CA ALA A 73 7.22 9.89 4.62
C ALA A 73 8.51 9.06 4.46
N ILE A 74 8.40 7.82 3.98
CA ILE A 74 9.55 6.93 3.71
C ILE A 74 10.44 7.53 2.62
N LEU A 75 9.86 7.96 1.49
CA LEU A 75 10.62 8.56 0.40
C LEU A 75 11.38 9.81 0.85
N LYS A 76 10.72 10.70 1.60
CA LYS A 76 11.38 11.88 2.19
C LYS A 76 12.53 11.50 3.13
N ALA A 77 12.34 10.50 3.99
CA ALA A 77 13.39 10.02 4.88
C ALA A 77 14.56 9.40 4.11
N MET A 78 14.29 8.66 3.03
CA MET A 78 15.32 8.05 2.19
C MET A 78 16.12 9.11 1.43
N ASP A 79 15.46 10.12 0.85
CA ASP A 79 16.15 11.20 0.14
C ASP A 79 17.07 11.98 1.09
N LYS A 80 16.57 12.34 2.28
CA LYS A 80 17.36 13.03 3.30
C LYS A 80 18.55 12.19 3.78
N THR A 81 18.31 10.93 4.11
CA THR A 81 19.38 10.06 4.61
C THR A 81 20.41 9.75 3.52
N LYS A 82 20.03 9.69 2.25
CA LYS A 82 20.97 9.51 1.12
C LYS A 82 22.02 10.62 1.04
N GLU A 83 21.62 11.87 1.22
CA GLU A 83 22.54 13.03 1.20
C GLU A 83 23.47 13.03 2.42
N GLU A 84 22.93 12.74 3.61
CA GLU A 84 23.68 12.75 4.86
C GLU A 84 24.63 11.54 4.99
N TYR A 85 24.29 10.41 4.37
CA TYR A 85 24.97 9.13 4.56
C TYR A 85 26.45 9.15 4.13
N GLN A 86 26.79 9.76 2.99
CA GLN A 86 28.19 9.77 2.51
C GLN A 86 29.13 10.63 3.37
N GLY A 87 28.60 11.69 3.99
CA GLY A 87 29.35 12.55 4.92
C GLY A 87 29.27 12.12 6.38
N ALA A 88 28.43 11.13 6.69
CA ALA A 88 28.20 10.70 8.07
C ALA A 88 29.35 9.91 8.66
N SER A 89 29.48 9.99 10.00
CA SER A 89 30.35 9.11 10.77
C SER A 89 29.93 7.64 10.64
N VAL A 90 30.82 6.71 10.99
CA VAL A 90 30.51 5.27 11.04
C VAL A 90 29.25 4.99 11.87
N LEU A 91 29.08 5.70 12.98
CA LEU A 91 27.88 5.59 13.82
C LEU A 91 26.63 6.12 13.10
N GLY A 92 26.72 7.27 12.42
CA GLY A 92 25.60 7.83 11.64
C GLY A 92 25.16 6.93 10.48
N GLN A 93 26.14 6.32 9.79
CA GLN A 93 25.86 5.32 8.76
C GLN A 93 25.22 4.05 9.33
N PHE A 94 25.64 3.59 10.51
CA PHE A 94 25.01 2.49 11.22
C PHE A 94 23.55 2.81 11.57
N VAL A 95 23.29 3.97 12.17
CA VAL A 95 21.93 4.42 12.53
C VAL A 95 21.04 4.47 11.28
N THR A 96 21.53 5.03 10.18
CA THR A 96 20.78 5.07 8.91
C THR A 96 20.39 3.66 8.44
N ARG A 97 21.34 2.72 8.40
CA ARG A 97 21.05 1.32 8.03
C ARG A 97 20.07 0.65 8.98
N PHE A 98 20.21 0.91 10.28
CA PHE A 98 19.31 0.38 11.29
C PHE A 98 17.88 0.88 11.07
N MET A 99 17.69 2.19 10.88
CA MET A 99 16.37 2.79 10.65
C MET A 99 15.71 2.29 9.37
N LEU A 100 16.48 2.12 8.28
CA LEU A 100 15.97 1.52 7.04
C LEU A 100 15.51 0.07 7.24
N ARG A 101 16.33 -0.74 7.92
CA ARG A 101 15.98 -2.13 8.23
C ARG A 101 14.74 -2.22 9.10
N GLU A 102 14.64 -1.35 10.09
CA GLU A 102 13.52 -1.36 11.02
C GLU A 102 12.23 -0.90 10.34
N THR A 103 12.28 0.13 9.49
CA THR A 103 11.15 0.55 8.65
C THR A 103 10.66 -0.59 7.75
N SER A 104 11.57 -1.35 7.14
CA SER A 104 11.25 -2.54 6.34
C SER A 104 10.54 -3.63 7.16
N ASN A 105 11.00 -3.88 8.39
CA ASN A 105 10.36 -4.83 9.31
C ASN A 105 8.93 -4.39 9.69
N GLN A 106 8.72 -3.08 9.92
CA GLN A 106 7.39 -2.54 10.23
C GLN A 106 6.41 -2.73 9.06
N LEU A 107 6.86 -2.47 7.83
CA LEU A 107 6.05 -2.71 6.63
C LEU A 107 5.69 -4.19 6.46
N LEU A 108 6.64 -5.10 6.72
CA LEU A 108 6.36 -6.55 6.70
C LEU A 108 5.32 -6.96 7.74
N SER A 109 5.32 -6.34 8.93
CA SER A 109 4.31 -6.58 9.96
C SER A 109 2.91 -6.14 9.50
N LEU A 110 2.82 -4.96 8.86
CA LEU A 110 1.58 -4.48 8.25
C LEU A 110 1.09 -5.42 7.14
N GLN A 111 1.98 -5.85 6.24
CA GLN A 111 1.66 -6.79 5.17
C GLN A 111 1.13 -8.13 5.71
N ARG A 112 1.76 -8.68 6.75
CA ARG A 112 1.27 -9.91 7.41
C ARG A 112 -0.12 -9.74 7.99
N SER A 113 -0.38 -8.59 8.63
CA SER A 113 -1.70 -8.28 9.19
C SER A 113 -2.77 -8.24 8.10
N LEU A 114 -2.45 -7.63 6.96
CA LEU A 114 -3.36 -7.58 5.81
C LEU A 114 -3.55 -8.97 5.17
N GLN A 115 -2.48 -9.75 5.02
CA GLN A 115 -2.54 -11.11 4.48
C GLN A 115 -3.48 -12.00 5.33
N CYS A 116 -3.39 -11.93 6.66
CA CYS A 116 -4.30 -12.65 7.54
C CYS A 116 -5.77 -12.21 7.37
N ALA A 117 -6.02 -10.91 7.17
CA ALA A 117 -7.36 -10.39 6.89
C ALA A 117 -7.90 -10.90 5.54
N MET A 118 -7.06 -10.91 4.50
CA MET A 118 -7.40 -11.44 3.18
C MET A 118 -7.73 -12.93 3.25
N GLU A 119 -6.87 -13.75 3.86
CA GLU A 119 -7.12 -15.20 4.01
C GLU A 119 -8.44 -15.49 4.73
N ALA A 120 -8.79 -14.71 5.74
CA ALA A 120 -10.06 -14.91 6.45
C ALA A 120 -11.30 -14.59 5.60
N THR A 121 -11.22 -13.65 4.66
CA THR A 121 -12.32 -13.41 3.70
C THR A 121 -12.56 -14.61 2.79
N HIS A 122 -11.54 -15.45 2.54
CA HIS A 122 -11.68 -16.68 1.75
C HIS A 122 -12.29 -17.85 2.54
N PHE A 123 -12.22 -17.86 3.89
CA PHE A 123 -12.61 -19.02 4.72
C PHE A 123 -13.83 -18.81 5.63
N SER A 124 -14.47 -17.63 5.67
CA SER A 124 -15.70 -17.39 6.46
C SER A 124 -15.65 -17.88 7.92
N GLN A 125 -14.53 -17.70 8.63
CA GLN A 125 -14.40 -18.06 10.05
C GLN A 125 -13.80 -16.92 10.89
N TYR A 126 -14.31 -16.77 12.12
CA TYR A 126 -13.97 -15.71 13.09
C TYR A 126 -12.45 -15.57 13.31
N ILE A 127 -11.90 -14.36 13.11
CA ILE A 127 -10.48 -14.05 13.34
C ILE A 127 -10.25 -13.56 14.78
N VAL A 128 -9.24 -14.13 15.45
CA VAL A 128 -8.57 -13.50 16.60
C VAL A 128 -7.38 -12.71 16.07
N PHE A 129 -7.45 -11.37 16.10
CA PHE A 129 -6.31 -10.51 15.81
C PHE A 129 -5.30 -10.59 16.95
N ASN A 130 -4.28 -11.44 16.83
CA ASN A 130 -3.15 -11.38 17.75
C ASN A 130 -2.07 -10.44 17.18
N GLN A 131 -2.30 -9.13 17.34
CA GLN A 131 -1.33 -8.11 16.95
C GLN A 131 -0.26 -7.98 18.04
N THR A 132 0.66 -8.94 18.11
CA THR A 132 1.89 -8.78 18.87
C THR A 132 3.04 -8.59 17.91
N SER A 133 3.40 -7.33 17.62
CA SER A 133 4.78 -6.84 17.69
C SER A 133 4.90 -5.46 17.07
N CYS A 134 5.76 -4.65 17.71
CA CYS A 134 6.25 -3.33 17.31
C CYS A 134 5.52 -2.09 17.89
N GLN A 135 5.32 -2.08 19.21
CA GLN A 135 5.22 -0.81 19.92
C GLN A 135 6.62 -0.28 20.24
N TRP A 136 6.93 0.89 19.71
CA TRP A 136 8.09 1.67 20.13
C TRP A 136 7.93 2.10 21.59
N PRO A 137 9.03 2.23 22.37
CA PRO A 137 8.97 2.86 23.68
C PRO A 137 8.33 4.26 23.57
N PRO A 138 7.54 4.71 24.55
CA PRO A 138 6.81 5.99 24.49
C PRO A 138 7.67 7.22 24.18
N HIS A 139 8.98 7.15 24.44
CA HIS A 139 9.93 8.25 24.28
C HIS A 139 10.86 8.14 23.07
N PHE A 140 10.64 7.15 22.19
CA PHE A 140 11.56 6.90 21.09
C PHE A 140 11.53 8.00 20.00
N PHE A 141 10.44 8.76 19.89
CA PHE A 141 10.26 9.81 18.88
C PHE A 141 10.30 11.24 19.43
N ASP A 142 10.68 11.42 20.71
CA ASP A 142 10.70 12.73 21.39
C ASP A 142 11.96 13.58 21.06
N ALA A 143 12.62 13.35 19.92
CA ALA A 143 13.90 13.97 19.54
C ALA A 143 13.76 15.06 18.47
#